data_AF-A0A1B6D659-F1
#
_entry.id   AF-A0A1B6D659-F1
#
_cell.length_a   1.000
_cell.length_b   1.000
_cell.length_c   1.000
_cell.angle_alpha   90.00
_cell.angle_beta   90.00
_cell.angle_gamma   90.00
#
_symmetry.space_group_name_H-M   'P 1'
#
loop_
_entity.id
_entity.type
_entity.pdbx_description
1 polymer ?
#
loop_
_entity_poly.entity_id
_entity_poly.type
_entity_poly.pdbx_seq_one_letter_code
_entity_poly.pdbx_strand_id
1 'polypeptide(L)'
;VKKGHCKYQPYSLQILSAQAIIASKQNFFLPNYIPTVLQDFVAQVYSKFNICEYCNSAKPSSILGFKVITFKNPYLGNTCVPFQHWACSRKCAEAIEIPARLEQLKNSQKLDKQYLEYINFIQNQQIPTVQDKTPCCIQ
;
A
#
# COMPACT_ATOMS: atom_id res chain seq x y z
N VAL A 1 -32.25 -34.06 -7.25
CA VAL A 1 -31.30 -32.93 -7.44
C VAL A 1 -32.09 -31.70 -7.87
N LYS A 2 -32.45 -30.80 -6.95
CA LYS A 2 -33.19 -29.57 -7.28
C LYS A 2 -32.18 -28.51 -7.76
N LYS A 3 -32.25 -28.13 -9.03
CA LYS A 3 -31.48 -27.01 -9.60
C LYS A 3 -31.99 -25.71 -8.99
N GLY A 4 -31.22 -25.12 -8.08
CA GLY A 4 -31.50 -23.80 -7.53
C GLY A 4 -31.26 -22.74 -8.59
N HIS A 5 -32.34 -22.15 -9.12
CA HIS A 5 -32.26 -20.96 -9.95
C HIS A 5 -31.67 -19.81 -9.11
N CYS A 6 -30.49 -19.31 -9.50
CA CYS A 6 -29.93 -18.09 -8.96
C CYS A 6 -30.83 -16.92 -9.40
N LYS A 7 -31.72 -16.47 -8.51
CA LYS A 7 -32.60 -15.33 -8.77
C LYS A 7 -31.73 -14.08 -8.82
N TYR A 8 -31.49 -13.54 -10.01
CA TYR A 8 -30.86 -12.24 -10.19
C TYR A 8 -31.79 -11.17 -9.60
N GLN A 9 -31.43 -10.64 -8.43
CA GLN A 9 -32.05 -9.43 -7.90
C GLN A 9 -31.23 -8.23 -8.39
N PRO A 10 -31.82 -7.31 -9.17
CA PRO A 10 -31.11 -6.10 -9.55
C PRO A 10 -30.78 -5.29 -8.30
N TYR A 11 -29.60 -4.67 -8.28
CA TYR A 11 -29.22 -3.77 -7.20
C TYR A 11 -30.22 -2.62 -7.09
N SER A 12 -30.61 -2.26 -5.87
CA SER A 12 -31.43 -1.08 -5.65
C SER A 12 -30.66 0.18 -6.08
N LEU A 13 -31.39 1.23 -6.48
CA LEU A 13 -30.78 2.52 -6.82
C LEU A 13 -29.88 3.02 -5.69
N GLN A 14 -30.33 2.85 -4.44
CA GLN A 14 -29.56 3.22 -3.25
C GLN A 14 -28.19 2.52 -3.19
N ILE A 15 -28.13 1.22 -3.51
CA ILE A 15 -26.86 0.47 -3.57
C ILE A 15 -25.99 0.94 -4.73
N LEU A 16 -26.58 1.20 -5.90
CA LEU A 16 -25.83 1.70 -7.07
C LEU A 16 -25.23 3.09 -6.79
N SER A 17 -25.99 3.97 -6.15
CA SER A 17 -25.52 5.29 -5.70
C SER A 17 -24.39 5.16 -4.70
N ALA A 18 -24.54 4.30 -3.69
CA ALA A 18 -23.47 4.05 -2.72
C ALA A 18 -22.21 3.49 -3.39
N GLN A 19 -22.35 2.53 -4.31
CA GLN A 19 -21.24 1.96 -5.06
C GLN A 19 -20.51 3.03 -5.89
N ALA A 20 -21.22 3.94 -6.54
CA ALA A 20 -20.62 5.04 -7.29
C ALA A 20 -19.83 6.00 -6.39
N ILE A 21 -20.37 6.35 -5.22
CA ILE A 21 -19.69 7.19 -4.23
C ILE A 21 -18.42 6.51 -3.72
N ILE A 22 -18.50 5.23 -3.34
CA ILE A 22 -17.35 4.44 -2.88
C ILE A 22 -16.28 4.36 -3.99
N ALA A 23 -16.70 4.09 -5.22
CA ALA A 23 -15.81 3.99 -6.37
C ALA A 23 -15.07 5.30 -6.68
N SER A 24 -15.62 6.45 -6.30
CA SER A 24 -15.00 7.77 -6.53
C SER A 24 -13.73 8.01 -5.69
N LYS A 25 -13.56 7.28 -4.58
CA LYS A 25 -12.47 7.46 -3.59
C LYS A 25 -12.38 8.87 -3.01
N GLN A 26 -13.41 9.68 -3.16
CA GLN A 26 -13.45 11.03 -2.58
C GLN A 26 -13.93 10.96 -1.14
N ASN A 27 -13.46 11.90 -0.32
CA ASN A 27 -13.91 12.01 1.06
C ASN A 27 -15.35 12.53 1.10
N PHE A 28 -16.31 11.61 1.18
CA PHE A 28 -17.73 11.92 1.23
C PHE A 28 -18.22 12.37 2.62
N PHE A 29 -17.32 12.49 3.62
CA PHE A 29 -17.61 13.11 4.91
C PHE A 29 -17.50 14.64 4.90
N LEU A 30 -17.10 15.23 3.77
CA LEU A 30 -17.05 16.68 3.63
C LEU A 30 -18.45 17.30 3.72
N PRO A 31 -18.60 18.47 4.37
CA PRO A 31 -19.90 19.12 4.51
C PRO A 31 -20.47 19.45 3.13
N ASN A 32 -21.77 19.22 2.95
CA ASN A 32 -22.52 19.45 1.71
C ASN A 32 -22.10 18.61 0.50
N TYR A 33 -21.25 17.59 0.67
CA TYR A 33 -20.86 16.72 -0.44
C TYR A 33 -21.96 15.72 -0.82
N ILE A 34 -22.59 15.10 0.19
CA ILE A 34 -23.78 14.24 0.04
C ILE A 34 -24.75 14.45 1.21
N PRO A 35 -26.04 14.13 1.05
CA PRO A 35 -27.00 14.16 2.15
C PRO A 35 -26.59 13.20 3.28
N THR A 36 -26.81 13.59 4.54
CA THR A 36 -26.42 12.82 5.74
C THR A 36 -27.00 11.40 5.74
N VAL A 37 -28.25 11.25 5.31
CA VAL A 37 -28.90 9.92 5.19
C VAL A 37 -28.14 8.98 4.26
N LEU A 38 -27.60 9.52 3.16
CA LEU A 38 -26.82 8.74 2.20
C LEU A 38 -25.42 8.44 2.75
N GLN A 39 -24.82 9.40 3.47
CA GLN A 39 -23.53 9.23 4.13
C GLN A 39 -23.55 8.08 5.14
N ASP A 40 -24.56 8.03 6.00
CA ASP A 40 -24.73 6.96 6.98
C ASP A 40 -24.91 5.60 6.29
N PHE A 41 -25.71 5.57 5.21
CA PHE A 41 -25.89 4.35 4.43
C PHE A 41 -24.59 3.88 3.77
N VAL A 42 -23.83 4.78 3.13
CA VAL A 42 -22.55 4.46 2.50
C VAL A 42 -21.56 3.91 3.53
N ALA A 43 -21.47 4.54 4.71
CA ALA A 43 -20.61 4.09 5.80
C ALA A 43 -20.96 2.65 6.26
N GLN A 44 -22.24 2.32 6.35
CA GLN A 44 -22.70 0.97 6.73
C GLN A 44 -22.37 -0.11 5.69
N VAL A 45 -22.40 0.23 4.39
CA VAL A 45 -22.17 -0.74 3.32
C VAL A 45 -20.72 -0.78 2.82
N TYR A 46 -19.86 0.16 3.23
CA TYR A 46 -18.50 0.33 2.73
C TYR A 46 -17.66 -0.96 2.79
N SER A 47 -17.72 -1.69 3.90
CA SER A 47 -16.98 -2.94 4.12
C SER A 47 -17.43 -4.10 3.23
N LYS A 48 -18.58 -3.96 2.55
CA LYS A 48 -19.13 -4.96 1.62
C LYS A 48 -18.62 -4.78 0.18
N PHE A 49 -17.73 -3.82 -0.05
CA PHE A 49 -17.12 -3.58 -1.35
C PHE A 49 -15.61 -3.75 -1.30
N ASN A 50 -15.09 -4.44 -2.31
CA ASN A 50 -13.70 -4.37 -2.72
C ASN A 50 -13.50 -3.15 -3.62
N ILE A 51 -12.54 -2.30 -3.25
CA ILE A 51 -12.24 -1.05 -3.96
C ILE A 51 -10.93 -1.27 -4.73
N CYS A 52 -10.95 -1.01 -6.03
CA CYS A 52 -9.74 -1.11 -6.83
C CYS A 52 -8.80 0.03 -6.48
N GLU A 53 -7.56 -0.27 -6.10
CA GLU A 53 -6.59 0.78 -5.74
C GLU A 53 -6.20 1.64 -6.96
N TYR A 54 -6.14 1.05 -8.16
CA TYR A 54 -5.75 1.76 -9.37
C TYR A 54 -6.88 2.61 -10.00
N CYS A 55 -8.03 2.01 -10.31
CA CYS A 55 -9.11 2.70 -11.01
C CYS A 55 -10.28 3.05 -10.08
N ASN A 56 -11.22 3.87 -10.56
CA ASN A 56 -12.43 4.24 -9.82
C ASN A 56 -13.52 3.17 -9.94
N SER A 57 -13.22 1.97 -9.47
CA SER A 57 -14.15 0.84 -9.46
C SER A 57 -14.30 0.28 -8.05
N ALA A 58 -15.54 0.13 -7.62
CA ALA A 58 -15.92 -0.66 -6.46
C ALA A 58 -16.73 -1.87 -6.92
N LYS A 59 -16.45 -3.04 -6.36
CA LYS A 59 -17.16 -4.30 -6.63
C LYS A 59 -17.60 -4.92 -5.31
N PRO A 60 -18.77 -5.56 -5.23
CA PRO A 60 -19.15 -6.33 -4.04
C PRO A 60 -18.04 -7.32 -3.64
N SER A 61 -17.85 -7.55 -2.34
CA SER A 61 -16.79 -8.42 -1.83
C SER A 61 -16.90 -9.88 -2.29
N SER A 62 -18.08 -10.29 -2.79
CA SER A 62 -18.30 -11.60 -3.42
C SER A 62 -17.66 -11.74 -4.80
N ILE A 63 -17.29 -10.64 -5.46
CA ILE A 63 -16.64 -10.66 -6.77
C ILE A 63 -15.13 -10.86 -6.60
N LEU A 64 -14.59 -11.81 -7.35
CA LEU A 64 -13.16 -12.10 -7.39
C LEU A 64 -12.36 -10.94 -7.98
N GLY A 65 -11.12 -10.81 -7.52
CA GLY A 65 -10.15 -9.86 -8.05
C GLY A 65 -8.74 -10.26 -7.68
N PHE A 66 -7.81 -9.35 -7.87
CA PHE A 66 -6.39 -9.58 -7.64
C PHE A 66 -5.97 -8.94 -6.32
N LYS A 67 -5.36 -9.73 -5.45
CA LYS A 67 -4.68 -9.23 -4.25
C LYS A 67 -3.25 -8.87 -4.63
N VAL A 68 -2.90 -7.60 -4.47
CA VAL A 68 -1.57 -7.07 -4.78
C VAL A 68 -0.89 -6.67 -3.48
N ILE A 69 0.37 -7.06 -3.30
CA ILE A 69 1.15 -6.69 -2.12
C ILE A 69 2.29 -5.80 -2.59
N THR A 70 2.38 -4.60 -2.03
CA THR A 70 3.47 -3.65 -2.29
C THR A 70 4.22 -3.39 -1.01
N PHE A 71 5.53 -3.17 -1.10
CA PHE A 71 6.34 -2.83 0.07
C PHE A 71 6.67 -1.34 0.01
N LYS A 72 6.30 -0.58 1.04
CA LYS A 72 6.87 0.77 1.19
C LYS A 72 8.19 0.67 1.92
N ASN A 73 9.12 1.51 1.50
CA ASN A 73 10.40 1.63 2.17
C ASN A 73 10.16 2.18 3.56
N PRO A 74 10.83 1.63 4.56
CA PRO A 74 10.62 2.05 5.93
C PRO A 74 11.09 3.48 6.16
N TYR A 75 10.37 4.17 7.04
CA TYR A 75 10.84 5.40 7.64
C TYR A 75 11.64 5.01 8.89
N LEU A 76 12.97 5.18 8.82
CA LEU A 76 13.87 5.11 9.99
C LEU A 76 14.02 3.74 10.68
N GLY A 77 13.91 2.64 9.95
CA GLY A 77 14.20 1.30 10.48
C GLY A 77 14.33 0.27 9.37
N ASN A 78 15.11 -0.79 9.50
CA ASN A 78 15.47 -1.66 8.37
C ASN A 78 14.36 -2.64 7.93
N THR A 79 13.08 -2.36 8.19
CA THR A 79 11.98 -3.31 7.95
C THR A 79 10.92 -2.76 7.02
N CYS A 80 10.88 -3.24 5.78
CA CYS A 80 9.83 -2.91 4.82
C CYS A 80 8.45 -3.35 5.34
N VAL A 81 7.46 -2.45 5.26
CA VAL A 81 6.08 -2.73 5.68
C VAL A 81 5.25 -3.12 4.45
N PRO A 82 4.60 -4.31 4.44
CA PRO A 82 3.73 -4.72 3.34
C PRO A 82 2.38 -3.99 3.40
N PHE A 83 1.95 -3.47 2.26
CA PHE A 83 0.62 -2.92 2.03
C PHE A 83 -0.14 -3.85 1.11
N GLN A 84 -1.36 -4.21 1.52
CA GLN A 84 -2.25 -5.06 0.73
C GLN A 84 -3.28 -4.20 0.00
N HIS A 85 -3.35 -4.38 -1.31
CA HIS A 85 -4.30 -3.72 -2.19
C HIS A 85 -5.20 -4.74 -2.87
N TRP A 86 -6.35 -4.27 -3.33
CA TRP A 86 -7.22 -5.04 -4.23
C TRP A 86 -7.29 -4.38 -5.61
N ALA A 87 -7.30 -5.18 -6.66
CA ALA A 87 -7.41 -4.73 -8.04
C ALA A 87 -8.49 -5.51 -8.79
N CYS A 88 -9.31 -4.80 -9.56
CA CYS A 88 -10.44 -5.39 -10.28
C CYS A 88 -10.05 -6.17 -11.54
N SER A 89 -8.83 -5.98 -12.04
CA SER A 89 -8.32 -6.66 -13.24
C SER A 89 -6.81 -6.83 -13.17
N ARG A 90 -6.28 -7.73 -14.00
CA ARG A 90 -4.83 -7.93 -14.14
C ARG A 90 -4.10 -6.65 -14.52
N LYS A 91 -4.65 -5.86 -15.45
CA LYS A 91 -4.07 -4.57 -15.85
C LYS A 91 -3.96 -3.59 -14.68
N CYS A 92 -5.00 -3.54 -13.83
CA CYS A 92 -4.98 -2.72 -12.62
C CYS A 92 -3.96 -3.24 -11.59
N ALA A 93 -3.82 -4.57 -11.48
CA ALA A 93 -2.85 -5.17 -10.57
C ALA A 93 -1.40 -4.87 -10.98
N GLU A 94 -1.09 -5.04 -12.27
CA GLU A 94 0.21 -4.68 -12.86
C GLU A 94 0.52 -3.18 -12.69
N ALA A 95 -0.49 -2.33 -12.87
CA ALA A 95 -0.34 -0.87 -12.69
C ALA A 95 -0.09 -0.45 -11.22
N ILE A 96 -0.29 -1.35 -10.25
CA ILE A 96 0.05 -1.12 -8.83
C ILE A 96 1.41 -1.77 -8.51
N GLU A 97 1.61 -3.03 -8.91
CA GLU A 97 2.80 -3.81 -8.53
C GLU A 97 4.07 -3.31 -9.21
N ILE A 98 4.03 -3.06 -10.52
CA ILE A 98 5.22 -2.70 -11.31
C ILE A 98 5.85 -1.39 -10.79
N PRO A 99 5.11 -0.27 -10.63
CA PRO A 99 5.73 0.96 -10.13
C PRO A 99 6.25 0.81 -8.71
N ALA A 100 5.52 0.09 -7.84
CA ALA A 100 5.97 -0.16 -6.47
C ALA A 100 7.27 -0.97 -6.43
N ARG A 101 7.40 -1.98 -7.30
CA ARG A 101 8.61 -2.78 -7.45
C ARG A 101 9.79 -1.94 -7.94
N LEU A 102 9.57 -1.09 -8.94
CA LEU A 102 10.62 -0.20 -9.47
C LEU A 102 11.09 0.80 -8.40
N GLU A 103 10.16 1.36 -7.63
CA GLU A 103 10.49 2.24 -6.50
C GLU A 103 11.30 1.51 -5.42
N GLN A 104 10.92 0.28 -5.08
CA GLN A 104 11.64 -0.55 -4.13
C GLN A 104 13.09 -0.81 -4.58
N LEU A 105 13.30 -1.17 -5.85
CA LEU A 105 14.65 -1.38 -6.40
C LEU A 105 15.49 -0.11 -6.37
N LYS A 106 14.92 1.04 -6.78
CA LYS A 106 15.61 2.33 -6.79
C LYS A 106 16.02 2.75 -5.38
N ASN A 107 15.15 2.51 -4.39
CA ASN A 107 15.44 2.88 -3.01
C ASN A 107 16.46 1.94 -2.36
N SER A 108 16.46 0.64 -2.69
CA SER A 108 17.54 -0.28 -2.29
C SER A 108 18.90 0.23 -2.76
N GLN A 109 19.02 0.59 -4.04
CA GLN A 109 20.28 1.11 -4.60
C GLN A 109 20.71 2.42 -3.93
N LYS A 110 19.76 3.28 -3.55
CA LYS A 110 20.04 4.52 -2.83
C LYS A 110 20.58 4.23 -1.43
N LEU A 111 19.96 3.30 -0.70
CA LEU A 111 20.40 2.91 0.64
C LEU A 111 21.80 2.27 0.61
N ASP A 112 22.08 1.42 -0.38
CA ASP A 112 23.40 0.81 -0.55
C ASP A 112 24.49 1.88 -0.76
N LYS A 113 24.20 2.91 -1.57
CA LYS A 113 25.12 4.05 -1.77
C LYS A 113 25.35 4.85 -0.49
N GLN A 114 24.29 5.19 0.22
CA GLN A 114 24.37 5.93 1.49
C GLN A 114 25.16 5.15 2.54
N TYR A 115 24.99 3.84 2.58
CA TYR A 115 25.76 2.97 3.47
C TYR A 115 27.25 2.97 3.10
N LEU A 116 27.60 2.84 1.82
CA LEU A 116 28.99 2.91 1.38
C LEU A 116 29.63 4.27 1.68
N GLU A 117 28.93 5.37 1.44
CA GLU A 117 29.38 6.72 1.79
C GLU A 117 29.67 6.85 3.29
N TYR A 118 28.78 6.31 4.13
CA TYR A 118 28.96 6.28 5.58
C TYR A 118 30.19 5.45 5.99
N ILE A 119 30.36 4.25 5.42
CA ILE A 119 31.53 3.41 5.72
C ILE A 119 32.84 4.10 5.31
N ASN A 120 32.87 4.70 4.12
CA ASN A 120 34.04 5.44 3.64
C ASN A 120 34.35 6.63 4.56
N PHE A 121 33.34 7.35 5.02
CA PHE A 121 33.51 8.45 5.98
C PHE A 121 34.16 7.96 7.28
N ILE A 122 33.65 6.87 7.87
CA ILE A 122 34.20 6.30 9.10
C ILE A 122 35.63 5.81 8.91
N GLN A 123 35.92 5.12 7.81
CA GLN A 123 37.27 4.60 7.51
C GLN A 123 38.28 5.73 7.28
N ASN A 124 37.89 6.80 6.59
CA ASN A 124 38.76 7.95 6.32
C ASN A 124 38.98 8.84 7.55
N GLN A 125 38.13 8.76 8.58
CA GLN A 125 38.34 9.47 9.85
C GLN A 125 39.29 8.76 10.82
N GLN A 126 39.70 7.51 10.55
CA GLN A 126 40.55 6.71 11.44
C GLN A 126 42.07 6.81 11.21
N ILE A 127 42.60 7.91 10.68
CA ILE A 127 44.06 8.18 10.68
C ILE A 127 44.33 9.61 11.14
N PRO A 128 44.82 9.79 12.38
CA PRO A 128 46.23 10.14 12.55
C PRO A 128 47.03 8.98 13.17
N THR A 129 48.14 8.66 12.51
CA THR A 129 49.25 7.89 13.06
C THR A 129 49.78 8.54 14.34
N VAL A 130 49.71 7.84 15.48
CA VAL A 130 50.76 7.93 16.50
C VAL A 130 51.20 6.51 16.82
N GLN A 131 52.44 6.24 16.45
CA GLN A 131 53.20 5.11 16.96
C GLN A 131 53.35 5.30 18.47
N ASP A 132 52.80 4.40 19.28
CA ASP A 132 53.36 4.13 20.60
C ASP A 132 53.23 2.63 20.89
N LYS A 133 54.34 1.93 20.65
CA LYS A 133 54.56 0.59 21.19
C LYS A 133 54.90 0.73 22.67
N THR A 134 53.90 0.90 23.53
CA THR A 134 54.07 0.58 24.95
C THR A 134 53.78 -0.91 25.15
N PRO A 135 54.74 -1.72 25.64
CA PRO A 135 54.45 -3.10 26.00
C PRO A 135 53.48 -3.11 27.18
N CYS A 136 52.40 -3.88 27.06
CA CYS A 136 51.46 -4.09 28.14
C CYS A 136 52.14 -4.94 29.22
N CYS A 137 52.72 -4.30 30.24
CA CYS A 137 53.09 -4.96 31.48
C CYS A 137 51.82 -5.19 32.30
N ILE A 138 51.43 -6.45 32.45
CA ILE A 138 50.53 -6.89 33.51
C ILE A 138 51.42 -7.13 34.73
N GLN A 139 51.23 -6.33 35.79
CA GLN A 139 51.71 -6.62 37.14
C GLN A 139 50.59 -7.33 37.91
#